data_AF-A0AA38UM53-F1
#
_entry.id   AF-A0AA38UM53-F1
#
_cell.length_a   1.000
_cell.length_b   1.000
_cell.length_c   1.000
_cell.angle_alpha   90.00
_cell.angle_beta   90.00
_cell.angle_gamma   90.00
#
_symmetry.space_group_name_H-M   'P 1'
#
loop_
_entity.id
_entity.type
_entity.pdbx_description
1 polymer ?
#
loop_
_entity_poly.entity_id
_entity_poly.type
_entity_poly.pdbx_seq_one_letter_code
_entity_poly.pdbx_strand_id
1 'polypeptide(L)'
;MSPANSRANSPSDEEEKAELLLIQKKKEERARREAERKAEEEEAEAAAEARLAEIRHKKEEKRREAEEKRKKEELERRRAEEESRAAEAARKAAEDAKKENERRRAKEQSKAAEAAKRAVEENQKKIEMERRMEMAALVRAQIERKEKEKLVHSPVSEASTVVVEGGDLNPGDDDDYIESDSDDDEDDPKPPSSPPKKLRCSRCILKALQCELVGPGSASCKGCRKAKVRCSLVPDDYPRRSKRTKVESPVASTSSQTIDDLQTNVQDLNTRIALQEEMLRYLILRVRKLEGEQRDEEEEEESEDDRVKWTGDRKGKGRKE
;
A
#
# COMPACT_ATOMS: atom_id res chain seq x y z
N MET A 1 -120.89 35.75 32.87
CA MET A 1 -120.14 37.00 33.12
C MET A 1 -118.67 36.64 33.18
N SER A 2 -117.91 36.95 32.14
CA SER A 2 -116.48 36.62 32.05
C SER A 2 -115.66 37.88 32.33
N PRO A 3 -114.69 37.87 33.25
CA PRO A 3 -113.86 39.05 33.48
C PRO A 3 -112.80 39.15 32.37
N ALA A 4 -112.79 40.30 31.70
CA ALA A 4 -111.75 40.69 30.77
C ALA A 4 -110.46 40.96 31.57
N ASN A 5 -109.48 40.08 31.43
CA ASN A 5 -108.18 40.19 32.10
C ASN A 5 -107.22 40.95 31.17
N SER A 6 -107.32 42.28 31.14
CA SER A 6 -106.39 43.16 30.42
C SER A 6 -105.11 43.32 31.24
N ARG A 7 -104.25 42.30 31.18
CA ARG A 7 -102.89 42.36 31.73
C ARG A 7 -102.07 43.28 30.81
N ALA A 8 -101.83 44.51 31.28
CA ALA A 8 -100.94 45.44 30.59
C ALA A 8 -99.53 44.83 30.55
N ASN A 9 -99.03 44.54 29.34
CA ASN A 9 -97.62 44.21 29.15
C ASN A 9 -96.82 45.46 29.51
N SER A 10 -96.00 45.35 30.54
CA SER A 10 -95.19 46.48 31.00
C SER A 10 -94.05 46.65 29.98
N PRO A 11 -93.70 47.88 29.55
CA PRO A 11 -92.60 48.11 28.61
C PRO A 11 -91.25 47.51 29.05
N SER A 12 -91.10 47.19 30.35
CA SER A 12 -89.95 46.48 30.93
C SER A 12 -89.76 45.05 30.39
N ASP A 13 -90.83 44.33 30.02
CA ASP A 13 -90.72 42.91 29.62
C ASP A 13 -90.12 42.75 28.20
N GLU A 14 -90.35 43.73 27.32
CA GLU A 14 -89.77 43.74 25.97
C GLU A 14 -88.30 44.16 25.96
N GLU A 15 -87.89 45.03 26.89
CA GLU A 15 -86.48 45.42 27.08
C GLU A 15 -85.64 44.24 27.61
N GLU A 16 -86.14 43.49 28.59
CA GLU A 16 -85.48 42.27 29.10
C GLU A 16 -85.33 41.20 28.02
N LYS A 17 -86.37 41.01 27.19
CA LYS A 17 -86.32 40.07 26.06
C LYS A 17 -85.30 40.50 25.00
N ALA A 18 -85.20 41.80 24.71
CA ALA A 18 -84.20 42.32 23.79
C ALA A 18 -82.77 42.13 24.33
N GLU A 19 -82.56 42.33 25.64
CA GLU A 19 -81.26 42.10 26.28
C GLU A 19 -80.85 40.62 26.24
N LEU A 20 -81.78 39.70 26.52
CA LEU A 20 -81.55 38.26 26.43
C LEU A 20 -81.17 37.83 25.00
N LEU A 21 -81.83 38.37 23.97
CA LEU A 21 -81.48 38.11 22.57
C LEU A 21 -80.09 38.64 22.22
N LEU A 22 -79.70 39.81 22.72
CA LEU A 22 -78.35 40.36 22.54
C LEU A 22 -77.29 39.49 23.22
N ILE A 23 -77.58 38.97 24.43
CA ILE A 23 -76.70 38.04 25.14
C ILE A 23 -76.56 36.72 24.36
N GLN A 24 -77.66 36.18 23.85
CA GLN A 24 -77.64 34.96 23.04
C GLN A 24 -76.81 35.15 21.76
N LYS A 25 -77.04 36.23 21.01
CA LYS A 25 -76.28 36.55 19.80
C LYS A 25 -74.78 36.71 20.09
N LYS A 26 -74.41 37.35 21.21
CA LYS A 26 -73.00 37.46 21.65
C LYS A 26 -72.39 36.10 22.01
N LYS A 27 -73.16 35.18 22.62
CA LYS A 27 -72.69 33.82 22.91
C LYS A 27 -72.45 33.02 21.64
N GLU A 28 -73.38 33.09 20.68
CA GLU A 28 -73.25 32.44 19.37
C GLU A 28 -72.06 32.99 18.56
N GLU A 29 -71.84 34.31 18.58
CA GLU A 29 -70.68 34.93 17.93
C GLU A 29 -69.35 34.49 18.57
N ARG A 30 -69.30 34.37 19.91
CA ARG A 30 -68.12 33.83 20.61
C ARG A 30 -67.89 32.36 20.27
N ALA A 31 -68.94 31.55 20.23
CA ALA A 31 -68.84 30.14 19.85
C ALA A 31 -68.34 29.99 18.41
N ARG A 32 -68.81 30.82 17.48
CA ARG A 32 -68.33 30.84 16.09
C ARG A 32 -66.85 31.22 16.01
N ARG A 33 -66.41 32.27 16.71
CA ARG A 33 -64.99 32.66 16.75
C ARG A 33 -64.10 31.61 17.40
N GLU A 34 -64.60 30.91 18.41
CA GLU A 34 -63.86 29.80 19.03
C GLU A 34 -63.73 28.62 18.08
N ALA A 35 -64.80 28.27 17.34
CA ALA A 35 -64.75 27.24 16.32
C ALA A 35 -63.79 27.60 15.17
N GLU A 36 -63.79 28.87 14.73
CA GLU A 36 -62.88 29.37 13.70
C GLU A 36 -61.41 29.27 14.16
N ARG A 37 -61.09 29.68 15.39
CA ARG A 37 -59.73 29.52 15.94
C ARG A 37 -59.30 28.05 16.07
N LYS A 38 -60.22 27.15 16.46
CA LYS A 38 -59.92 25.72 16.54
C LYS A 38 -59.64 25.13 15.14
N ALA A 39 -60.39 25.55 14.12
CA ALA A 39 -60.15 25.14 12.75
C ALA A 39 -58.80 25.68 12.22
N GLU A 40 -58.47 26.94 12.52
CA GLU A 40 -57.17 27.53 12.16
C GLU A 40 -55.99 26.84 12.87
N GLU A 41 -56.16 26.47 14.14
CA GLU A 41 -55.15 25.71 14.90
C GLU A 41 -54.94 24.30 14.33
N GLU A 42 -56.02 23.59 13.98
CA GLU A 42 -55.96 22.26 13.33
C GLU A 42 -55.32 22.33 11.94
N GLU A 43 -55.64 23.36 11.15
CA GLU A 43 -55.01 23.58 9.85
C GLU A 43 -53.51 23.90 9.98
N ALA A 44 -53.14 24.71 10.97
CA ALA A 44 -51.75 25.03 11.26
C ALA A 44 -50.96 23.79 11.73
N GLU A 45 -51.55 22.93 12.55
CA GLU A 45 -50.93 21.66 12.97
C GLU A 45 -50.75 20.72 11.79
N ALA A 46 -51.77 20.56 10.93
CA ALA A 46 -51.68 19.74 9.72
C ALA A 46 -50.60 20.26 8.76
N ALA A 47 -50.50 21.58 8.58
CA ALA A 47 -49.46 22.20 7.76
C ALA A 47 -48.05 21.97 8.34
N ALA A 48 -47.90 22.03 9.67
CA ALA A 48 -46.63 21.74 10.34
C ALA A 48 -46.24 20.25 10.18
N GLU A 49 -47.18 19.33 10.32
CA GLU A 49 -46.95 17.90 10.11
C GLU A 49 -46.53 17.62 8.65
N ALA A 50 -47.20 18.24 7.67
CA ALA A 50 -46.85 18.10 6.26
C ALA A 50 -45.42 18.59 5.96
N ARG A 51 -45.01 19.74 6.52
CA ARG A 51 -43.63 20.25 6.39
C ARG A 51 -42.61 19.29 7.02
N LEU A 52 -42.92 18.72 8.19
CA LEU A 52 -42.05 17.73 8.82
C LEU A 52 -41.92 16.44 8.00
N ALA A 53 -43.00 16.00 7.35
CA ALA A 53 -42.99 14.85 6.46
C ALA A 53 -42.11 15.09 5.22
N GLU A 54 -42.20 16.28 4.62
CA GLU A 54 -41.34 16.67 3.49
C GLU A 54 -39.85 16.70 3.88
N ILE A 55 -39.52 17.28 5.03
CA ILE A 55 -38.15 17.30 5.55
C ILE A 55 -37.62 15.88 5.77
N ARG A 56 -38.46 14.97 6.29
CA ARG A 56 -38.09 13.55 6.48
C ARG A 56 -37.83 12.87 5.13
N HIS A 57 -38.69 13.08 4.14
CA HIS A 57 -38.51 12.53 2.80
C HIS A 57 -37.21 13.02 2.17
N LYS A 58 -36.96 14.34 2.19
CA LYS A 58 -35.72 14.96 1.67
C LYS A 58 -34.47 14.42 2.37
N LYS A 59 -34.53 14.16 3.68
CA LYS A 59 -33.43 13.54 4.44
C LYS A 59 -33.20 12.08 4.04
N GLU A 60 -34.27 11.32 3.83
CA GLU A 60 -34.16 9.93 3.38
C GLU A 60 -33.62 9.82 1.96
N GLU A 61 -34.05 10.68 1.06
CA GLU A 61 -33.54 10.77 -0.31
C GLU A 61 -32.03 11.03 -0.32
N LYS A 62 -31.56 12.06 0.41
CA LYS A 62 -30.12 12.33 0.58
C LYS A 62 -29.35 11.14 1.16
N ARG A 63 -29.97 10.37 2.07
CA ARG A 63 -29.37 9.15 2.63
C ARG A 63 -29.22 8.06 1.57
N ARG A 64 -30.24 7.86 0.72
CA ARG A 64 -30.21 6.89 -0.39
C ARG A 64 -29.16 7.27 -1.43
N GLU A 65 -29.08 8.54 -1.81
CA GLU A 65 -28.04 9.04 -2.73
C GLU A 65 -26.62 8.83 -2.16
N ALA A 66 -26.42 9.13 -0.87
CA ALA A 66 -25.14 8.90 -0.21
C ALA A 66 -24.77 7.41 -0.13
N GLU A 67 -25.75 6.52 0.10
CA GLU A 67 -25.55 5.08 0.10
C GLU A 67 -25.20 4.56 -1.31
N GLU A 68 -25.89 5.04 -2.35
CA GLU A 68 -25.58 4.69 -3.74
C GLU A 68 -24.18 5.15 -4.14
N LYS A 69 -23.78 6.37 -3.75
CA LYS A 69 -22.43 6.88 -3.96
C LYS A 69 -21.38 6.00 -3.29
N ARG A 70 -21.60 5.59 -2.04
CA ARG A 70 -20.71 4.66 -1.32
C ARG A 70 -20.62 3.31 -2.02
N LYS A 71 -21.73 2.76 -2.52
CA LYS A 71 -21.74 1.50 -3.28
C LYS A 71 -20.95 1.62 -4.58
N LYS A 72 -21.06 2.75 -5.30
CA LYS A 72 -20.27 3.04 -6.51
C LYS A 72 -18.76 3.11 -6.20
N GLU A 73 -18.37 3.87 -5.18
CA GLU A 73 -16.97 4.00 -4.75
C GLU A 73 -16.38 2.65 -4.28
N GLU A 74 -17.16 1.84 -3.56
CA GLU A 74 -16.73 0.51 -3.14
C GLU A 74 -16.53 -0.45 -4.32
N LEU A 75 -17.42 -0.41 -5.31
CA LEU A 75 -17.32 -1.25 -6.49
C LEU A 75 -16.10 -0.86 -7.35
N GLU A 76 -15.81 0.44 -7.46
CA GLU A 76 -14.60 0.94 -8.11
C GLU A 76 -13.33 0.50 -7.36
N ARG A 77 -13.31 0.64 -6.02
CA ARG A 77 -12.21 0.17 -5.17
C ARG A 77 -11.95 -1.32 -5.37
N ARG A 78 -13.01 -2.14 -5.42
CA ARG A 78 -12.90 -3.59 -5.62
C ARG A 78 -12.34 -3.94 -7.00
N ARG A 79 -12.75 -3.22 -8.05
CA ARG A 79 -12.19 -3.39 -9.41
C ARG A 79 -10.70 -3.03 -9.45
N ALA A 80 -10.32 -1.91 -8.85
CA ALA A 80 -8.91 -1.50 -8.78
C ALA A 80 -8.05 -2.52 -8.01
N GLU A 81 -8.58 -3.09 -6.92
CA GLU A 81 -7.90 -4.14 -6.16
C GLU A 81 -7.75 -5.44 -6.96
N GLU A 82 -8.76 -5.82 -7.74
CA GLU A 82 -8.69 -6.98 -8.63
C GLU A 82 -7.67 -6.78 -9.75
N GLU A 83 -7.64 -5.60 -10.38
CA GLU A 83 -6.67 -5.26 -11.41
C GLU A 83 -5.23 -5.26 -10.85
N SER A 84 -5.03 -4.70 -9.65
CA SER A 84 -3.74 -4.75 -8.95
C SER A 84 -3.27 -6.18 -8.70
N ARG A 85 -4.17 -7.06 -8.23
CA ARG A 85 -3.86 -8.48 -8.00
C ARG A 85 -3.50 -9.21 -9.30
N ALA A 86 -4.23 -8.94 -10.38
CA ALA A 86 -3.92 -9.52 -11.69
C ALA A 86 -2.55 -9.05 -12.20
N ALA A 87 -2.23 -7.76 -12.05
CA ALA A 87 -0.93 -7.20 -12.43
C ALA A 87 0.22 -7.79 -11.60
N GLU A 88 0.03 -7.99 -10.30
CA GLU A 88 1.02 -8.63 -9.42
C GLU A 88 1.25 -10.09 -9.80
N ALA A 89 0.18 -10.86 -10.06
CA ALA A 89 0.29 -12.23 -10.53
C ALA A 89 1.03 -12.34 -11.87
N ALA A 90 0.74 -11.44 -12.81
CA ALA A 90 1.44 -11.37 -14.09
C ALA A 90 2.94 -11.06 -13.93
N ARG A 91 3.30 -10.11 -13.04
CA ARG A 91 4.71 -9.80 -12.73
C ARG A 91 5.44 -11.01 -12.15
N LYS A 92 4.80 -11.72 -11.21
CA LYS A 92 5.38 -12.91 -10.59
C LYS A 92 5.59 -14.03 -11.61
N ALA A 93 4.60 -14.29 -12.46
CA ALA A 93 4.72 -15.28 -13.55
C ALA A 93 5.85 -14.92 -14.53
N ALA A 94 6.01 -13.65 -14.88
CA ALA A 94 7.10 -13.18 -15.73
C ALA A 94 8.47 -13.35 -15.06
N GLU A 95 8.58 -13.09 -13.75
CA GLU A 95 9.82 -13.30 -12.98
C GLU A 95 10.18 -14.79 -12.90
N ASP A 96 9.21 -15.66 -12.63
CA ASP A 96 9.42 -17.10 -12.57
C ASP A 96 9.84 -17.66 -13.95
N ALA A 97 9.21 -17.20 -15.04
CA ALA A 97 9.61 -17.56 -16.39
C ALA A 97 11.05 -17.10 -16.72
N LYS A 98 11.46 -15.92 -16.24
CA LYS A 98 12.84 -15.43 -16.41
C LYS A 98 13.83 -16.32 -15.67
N LYS A 99 13.54 -16.69 -14.41
CA LYS A 99 14.37 -17.60 -13.61
C LYS A 99 14.49 -18.99 -14.25
N GLU A 100 13.39 -19.53 -14.79
CA GLU A 100 13.44 -20.83 -15.47
C GLU A 100 14.30 -20.78 -16.75
N ASN A 101 14.18 -19.70 -17.54
CA ASN A 101 14.99 -19.53 -18.73
C ASN A 101 16.49 -19.43 -18.38
N GLU A 102 16.84 -18.68 -17.34
CA GLU A 102 18.21 -18.61 -16.82
C GLU A 102 18.73 -19.98 -16.37
N ARG A 103 17.90 -20.76 -15.65
CA ARG A 103 18.23 -22.14 -15.27
C ARG A 103 18.47 -23.05 -16.48
N ARG A 104 17.65 -22.93 -17.53
CA ARG A 104 17.82 -23.70 -18.77
C ARG A 104 19.14 -23.34 -19.48
N ARG A 105 19.44 -22.04 -19.62
CA ARG A 105 20.71 -21.56 -20.19
C ARG A 105 21.93 -22.06 -19.40
N ALA A 106 21.89 -21.99 -18.08
CA ALA A 106 22.97 -22.52 -17.24
C ALA A 106 23.19 -24.03 -17.44
N LYS A 107 22.11 -24.80 -17.57
CA LYS A 107 22.18 -26.25 -17.85
C LYS A 107 22.78 -26.54 -19.23
N GLU A 108 22.42 -25.76 -20.25
CA GLU A 108 22.98 -25.91 -21.59
C GLU A 108 24.48 -25.55 -21.63
N GLN A 109 24.89 -24.47 -20.96
CA GLN A 109 26.30 -24.11 -20.82
C GLN A 109 27.11 -25.19 -20.08
N SER A 110 26.56 -25.75 -19.01
CA SER A 110 27.19 -26.86 -18.29
C SER A 110 27.38 -28.09 -19.17
N LYS A 111 26.36 -28.49 -19.95
CA LYS A 111 26.47 -29.58 -20.92
C LYS A 111 27.54 -29.31 -21.99
N ALA A 112 27.60 -28.08 -22.51
CA ALA A 112 28.60 -27.69 -23.50
C ALA A 112 30.02 -27.74 -22.91
N ALA A 113 30.22 -27.26 -21.67
CA ALA A 113 31.50 -27.31 -20.98
C ALA A 113 31.94 -28.76 -20.69
N GLU A 114 31.01 -29.65 -20.30
CA GLU A 114 31.30 -31.07 -20.09
C GLU A 114 31.70 -31.76 -21.39
N ALA A 115 31.00 -31.48 -22.51
CA ALA A 115 31.36 -31.99 -23.83
C ALA A 115 32.76 -31.50 -24.25
N ALA A 116 33.09 -30.23 -24.00
CA ALA A 116 34.42 -29.67 -24.27
C ALA A 116 35.50 -30.35 -23.42
N LYS A 117 35.26 -30.61 -22.13
CA LYS A 117 36.18 -31.36 -21.26
C LYS A 117 36.44 -32.77 -21.80
N ARG A 118 35.39 -33.50 -22.19
CA ARG A 118 35.52 -34.85 -22.78
C ARG A 118 36.34 -34.84 -24.07
N ALA A 119 36.14 -33.85 -24.94
CA ALA A 119 36.91 -33.72 -26.18
C ALA A 119 38.41 -33.47 -25.91
N VAL A 120 38.73 -32.65 -24.90
CA VAL A 120 40.12 -32.41 -24.49
C VAL A 120 40.74 -33.68 -23.93
N GLU A 121 40.04 -34.41 -23.07
CA GLU A 121 40.51 -35.67 -22.49
C GLU A 121 40.77 -36.74 -23.57
N GLU A 122 39.87 -36.87 -24.55
CA GLU A 122 40.06 -37.80 -25.67
C GLU A 122 41.28 -37.45 -26.52
N ASN A 123 41.50 -36.16 -26.79
CA ASN A 123 42.69 -35.71 -27.51
C ASN A 123 43.97 -35.95 -26.70
N GLN A 124 43.96 -35.72 -25.39
CA GLN A 124 45.11 -36.03 -24.53
C GLN A 124 45.45 -37.52 -24.56
N LYS A 125 44.44 -38.40 -24.49
CA LYS A 125 44.64 -39.86 -24.62
C LYS A 125 45.25 -40.25 -25.97
N LYS A 126 44.81 -39.62 -27.08
CA LYS A 126 45.40 -39.85 -28.41
C LYS A 126 46.86 -39.43 -28.47
N ILE A 127 47.19 -38.25 -27.95
CA ILE A 127 48.58 -37.73 -27.90
C ILE A 127 49.44 -38.64 -27.03
N GLU A 128 48.95 -39.10 -25.88
CA GLU A 128 49.69 -40.02 -25.01
C GLU A 128 49.96 -41.36 -25.70
N MET A 129 48.97 -41.92 -26.39
CA MET A 129 49.14 -43.14 -27.16
C MET A 129 50.17 -42.98 -28.29
N GLU A 130 50.13 -41.87 -29.01
CA GLU A 130 51.10 -41.54 -30.07
C GLU A 130 52.52 -41.45 -29.50
N ARG A 131 52.70 -40.73 -28.37
CA ARG A 131 54.00 -40.66 -27.67
C ARG A 131 54.47 -42.03 -27.18
N ARG A 132 53.57 -42.88 -26.68
CA ARG A 132 53.92 -44.26 -26.29
C ARG A 132 54.37 -45.09 -27.49
N MET A 133 53.72 -44.95 -28.65
CA MET A 133 54.11 -45.64 -29.87
C MET A 133 55.46 -45.14 -30.40
N GLU A 134 55.69 -43.82 -30.37
CA GLU A 134 56.97 -43.21 -30.75
C GLU A 134 58.11 -43.70 -29.84
N MET A 135 57.92 -43.68 -28.52
CA MET A 135 58.88 -44.24 -27.56
C MET A 135 59.14 -45.72 -27.80
N ALA A 136 58.10 -46.54 -28.05
CA ALA A 136 58.26 -47.95 -28.35
C ALA A 136 59.01 -48.20 -29.66
N ALA A 137 58.86 -47.33 -30.66
CA ALA A 137 59.62 -47.38 -31.90
C ALA A 137 61.09 -47.03 -31.67
N LEU A 138 61.39 -45.99 -30.87
CA LEU A 138 62.75 -45.63 -30.48
C LEU A 138 63.45 -46.74 -29.71
N VAL A 139 62.76 -47.37 -28.74
CA VAL A 139 63.29 -48.51 -27.98
C VAL A 139 63.61 -49.69 -28.91
N ARG A 140 62.71 -50.04 -29.84
CA ARG A 140 62.97 -51.09 -30.84
C ARG A 140 64.18 -50.77 -31.70
N ALA A 141 64.30 -49.54 -32.20
CA ALA A 141 65.46 -49.12 -32.98
C ALA A 141 66.78 -49.18 -32.17
N GLN A 142 66.76 -48.88 -30.88
CA GLN A 142 67.93 -49.04 -30.01
C GLN A 142 68.32 -50.51 -29.81
N ILE A 143 67.34 -51.40 -29.63
CA ILE A 143 67.58 -52.85 -29.52
C ILE A 143 68.25 -53.35 -30.81
N GLU A 144 67.70 -53.03 -31.98
CA GLU A 144 68.29 -53.42 -33.27
C GLU A 144 69.72 -52.90 -33.46
N ARG A 145 70.01 -51.66 -33.01
CA ARG A 145 71.39 -51.13 -33.03
C ARG A 145 72.32 -51.94 -32.12
N LYS A 146 71.90 -52.25 -30.89
CA LYS A 146 72.67 -53.05 -29.94
C LYS A 146 72.91 -54.47 -30.45
N GLU A 147 71.91 -55.08 -31.12
CA GLU A 147 72.07 -56.40 -31.75
C GLU A 147 73.07 -56.36 -32.91
N LYS A 148 72.99 -55.34 -33.78
CA LYS A 148 73.98 -55.12 -34.84
C LYS A 148 75.39 -54.90 -34.29
N GLU A 149 75.52 -54.17 -33.18
CA GLU A 149 76.81 -53.92 -32.51
C GLU A 149 77.40 -55.20 -31.89
N LYS A 150 76.57 -56.06 -31.29
CA LYS A 150 76.98 -57.40 -30.81
C LYS A 150 77.44 -58.31 -31.94
N LEU A 151 76.80 -58.25 -33.12
CA LEU A 151 77.20 -58.99 -34.32
C LEU A 151 78.57 -58.56 -34.85
N VAL A 152 78.99 -57.32 -34.62
CA VAL A 152 80.32 -56.80 -35.03
C VAL A 152 81.42 -57.17 -34.02
N HIS A 153 81.08 -57.43 -32.76
CA HIS A 153 82.03 -57.74 -31.68
C HIS A 153 81.96 -59.19 -31.19
N SER A 154 81.75 -60.16 -32.09
CA SER A 154 81.81 -61.58 -31.72
C SER A 154 83.24 -62.14 -31.82
N PRO A 155 84.01 -62.29 -30.72
CA PRO A 155 85.09 -63.26 -30.65
C PRO A 155 84.50 -64.67 -30.53
N VAL A 156 85.11 -65.61 -31.27
CA VAL A 156 84.84 -67.04 -31.20
C VAL A 156 85.38 -67.58 -29.87
N SER A 157 84.53 -67.90 -28.87
CA SER A 157 84.88 -68.82 -27.77
C SER A 157 83.64 -69.36 -27.03
N GLU A 158 83.81 -70.56 -26.50
CA GLU A 158 82.83 -71.58 -26.10
C GLU A 158 82.06 -71.38 -24.79
N ALA A 159 80.92 -72.09 -24.75
CA ALA A 159 80.11 -72.60 -23.64
C ALA A 159 80.50 -72.28 -22.18
N SER A 160 79.52 -71.80 -21.41
CA SER A 160 79.28 -72.32 -20.05
C SER A 160 77.86 -72.02 -19.58
N THR A 161 77.14 -73.07 -19.23
CA THR A 161 75.79 -73.10 -18.65
C THR A 161 75.85 -72.76 -17.16
N VAL A 162 75.10 -71.78 -16.68
CA VAL A 162 74.76 -71.64 -15.25
C VAL A 162 73.28 -71.27 -15.11
N VAL A 163 72.57 -72.16 -14.43
CA VAL A 163 71.19 -72.07 -13.95
C VAL A 163 71.15 -71.08 -12.77
N VAL A 164 70.21 -70.13 -12.77
CA VAL A 164 69.80 -69.43 -11.54
C VAL A 164 68.27 -69.35 -11.51
N GLU A 165 67.71 -70.10 -10.57
CA GLU A 165 66.33 -70.04 -10.09
C GLU A 165 66.03 -68.71 -9.37
N GLY A 166 64.74 -68.35 -9.35
CA GLY A 166 64.11 -67.81 -8.15
C GLY A 166 63.76 -66.33 -8.20
N GLY A 167 62.48 -66.03 -7.96
CA GLY A 167 62.06 -64.73 -7.44
C GLY A 167 60.70 -64.25 -7.91
N ASP A 168 59.63 -64.89 -7.42
CA ASP A 168 58.29 -64.31 -7.32
C ASP A 168 58.35 -62.91 -6.67
N LEU A 169 57.79 -61.90 -7.33
CA LEU A 169 57.48 -60.61 -6.70
C LEU A 169 56.03 -60.22 -7.04
N ASN A 170 55.17 -60.45 -6.06
CA ASN A 170 53.82 -59.91 -5.96
C ASN A 170 53.83 -58.37 -6.05
N PRO A 171 52.93 -57.75 -6.83
CA PRO A 171 52.57 -56.35 -6.61
C PRO A 171 51.66 -56.28 -5.37
N GLY A 172 52.19 -55.73 -4.29
CA GLY A 172 51.44 -55.44 -3.07
C GLY A 172 50.40 -54.35 -3.30
N ASP A 173 49.21 -54.59 -2.75
CA ASP A 173 48.21 -53.59 -2.41
C ASP A 173 48.82 -52.61 -1.39
N ASP A 174 49.05 -51.36 -1.80
CA ASP A 174 49.32 -50.24 -0.90
C ASP A 174 48.07 -49.34 -0.88
N ASP A 175 47.14 -49.70 0.01
CA ASP A 175 46.03 -48.85 0.45
C ASP A 175 46.58 -47.76 1.39
N ASP A 176 47.09 -46.66 0.83
CA ASP A 176 47.41 -45.45 1.61
C ASP A 176 46.12 -44.71 1.99
N TYR A 177 45.51 -45.18 3.08
CA TYR A 177 44.45 -44.52 3.82
C TYR A 177 45.03 -43.29 4.55
N ILE A 178 45.00 -42.13 3.90
CA ILE A 178 45.34 -40.85 4.54
C ILE A 178 44.11 -40.35 5.31
N GLU A 179 44.03 -40.71 6.59
CA GLU A 179 43.26 -39.94 7.57
C GLU A 179 43.98 -38.60 7.79
N SER A 180 43.50 -37.56 7.11
CA SER A 180 43.85 -36.18 7.46
C SER A 180 42.93 -35.74 8.59
N ASP A 181 43.27 -36.13 9.82
CA ASP A 181 42.85 -35.42 11.03
C ASP A 181 43.48 -34.03 10.98
N SER A 182 42.75 -33.11 10.36
CA SER A 182 43.00 -31.69 10.48
C SER A 182 42.28 -31.25 11.74
N ASP A 183 43.00 -31.29 12.86
CA ASP A 183 42.72 -30.45 14.03
C ASP A 183 42.76 -28.98 13.55
N ASP A 184 41.63 -28.53 13.03
CA ASP A 184 41.38 -27.13 12.71
C ASP A 184 41.17 -26.44 14.06
N ASP A 185 42.23 -25.76 14.50
CA ASP A 185 42.28 -24.91 15.67
C ASP A 185 40.99 -24.08 15.77
N GLU A 186 40.27 -24.27 16.87
CA GLU A 186 39.22 -23.37 17.34
C GLU A 186 39.85 -22.00 17.68
N ASP A 187 40.13 -21.21 16.65
CA ASP A 187 40.37 -19.77 16.74
C ASP A 187 39.04 -19.11 17.14
N ASP A 188 38.76 -19.19 18.43
CA ASP A 188 37.65 -18.51 19.09
C ASP A 188 37.79 -17.00 18.80
N PRO A 189 36.94 -16.39 17.95
CA PRO A 189 37.14 -15.03 17.49
C PRO A 189 36.96 -14.07 18.67
N LYS A 190 38.10 -13.57 19.15
CA LYS A 190 38.19 -12.52 20.16
C LYS A 190 37.18 -11.41 19.82
N PRO A 191 36.20 -11.11 20.71
CA PRO A 191 35.16 -10.15 20.41
C PRO A 191 35.82 -8.81 20.10
N PRO A 192 35.43 -8.13 19.01
CA PRO A 192 36.02 -6.86 18.65
C PRO A 192 35.81 -5.88 19.81
N SER A 193 36.90 -5.33 20.34
CA SER A 193 36.99 -4.34 21.40
C SER A 193 36.41 -2.96 21.01
N SER A 194 35.45 -2.95 20.09
CA SER A 194 34.69 -1.77 19.73
C SER A 194 33.78 -1.40 20.90
N PRO A 195 33.77 -0.14 21.37
CA PRO A 195 32.79 0.29 22.36
C PRO A 195 31.38 -0.01 21.82
N PRO A 196 30.47 -0.57 22.63
CA PRO A 196 29.16 -1.00 22.18
C PRO A 196 28.43 0.18 21.52
N LYS A 197 28.09 0.02 20.23
CA LYS A 197 27.29 0.99 19.46
C LYS A 197 26.01 1.27 20.25
N LYS A 198 25.75 2.53 20.56
CA LYS A 198 24.68 2.96 21.47
C LYS A 198 23.31 2.67 20.84
N LEU A 199 22.62 1.60 21.25
CA LEU A 199 21.25 1.30 20.81
C LEU A 199 20.30 2.50 21.01
N ARG A 200 19.65 2.95 19.92
CA ARG A 200 18.61 4.00 19.95
C ARG A 200 17.26 3.43 19.51
N CYS A 201 16.16 3.97 20.04
CA CYS A 201 14.83 3.61 19.56
C CYS A 201 14.46 4.37 18.27
N SER A 202 13.64 3.74 17.42
CA SER A 202 13.21 4.29 16.12
C SER A 202 12.65 5.71 16.23
N ARG A 203 11.84 5.99 17.25
CA ARG A 203 11.24 7.29 17.49
C ARG A 203 12.26 8.38 17.81
N CYS A 204 13.27 8.06 18.63
CA CYS A 204 14.35 8.99 18.93
C CYS A 204 15.26 9.22 17.71
N ILE A 205 15.46 8.21 16.85
CA ILE A 205 16.22 8.33 15.60
C ILE A 205 15.49 9.27 14.62
N LEU A 206 14.18 9.08 14.43
CA LEU A 206 13.36 9.88 13.50
C LEU A 206 13.25 11.34 13.93
N LYS A 207 13.10 11.60 15.23
CA LYS A 207 12.98 12.96 15.77
C LYS A 207 14.32 13.60 16.16
N ALA A 208 15.44 12.93 15.89
CA ALA A 208 16.78 13.35 16.29
C ALA A 208 16.91 13.67 17.80
N LEU A 209 16.13 13.01 18.66
CA LEU A 209 16.13 13.22 20.11
C LEU A 209 17.15 12.32 20.81
N GLN A 210 17.77 12.79 21.90
CA GLN A 210 18.63 11.95 22.74
C GLN A 210 17.85 10.74 23.28
N CYS A 211 18.42 9.54 23.11
CA CYS A 211 17.82 8.28 23.53
C CYS A 211 18.59 7.73 24.72
N GLU A 212 18.07 7.89 25.92
CA GLU A 212 18.62 7.28 27.13
C GLU A 212 17.80 6.05 27.51
N LEU A 213 18.40 4.87 27.45
CA LEU A 213 17.80 3.63 27.95
C LEU A 213 17.77 3.66 29.48
N VAL A 214 16.73 3.09 30.08
CA VAL A 214 16.49 3.10 31.53
C VAL A 214 17.30 2.00 32.25
N GLY A 215 18.45 1.62 31.69
CA GLY A 215 19.31 0.53 32.18
C GLY A 215 19.46 -0.62 31.18
N PRO A 216 20.46 -1.50 31.41
CA PRO A 216 20.67 -2.69 30.58
C PRO A 216 19.44 -3.59 30.64
N GLY A 217 18.89 -3.97 29.48
CA GLY A 217 17.68 -4.81 29.38
C GLY A 217 16.34 -4.07 29.44
N SER A 218 16.33 -2.73 29.58
CA SER A 218 15.07 -1.98 29.53
C SER A 218 14.50 -1.89 28.10
N ALA A 219 13.25 -2.32 27.92
CA ALA A 219 12.56 -2.29 26.62
C ALA A 219 12.10 -0.88 26.19
N SER A 220 12.40 0.17 26.98
CA SER A 220 11.97 1.54 26.68
C SER A 220 12.98 2.59 27.09
N CYS A 221 13.13 3.64 26.27
CA CYS A 221 13.93 4.81 26.62
C CYS A 221 13.14 5.79 27.52
N LYS A 222 13.84 6.63 28.30
CA LYS A 222 13.24 7.63 29.19
C LYS A 222 12.21 8.53 28.47
N GLY A 223 12.51 8.94 27.24
CA GLY A 223 11.62 9.78 26.43
C GLY A 223 10.31 9.08 26.06
N CYS A 224 10.38 7.84 25.58
CA CYS A 224 9.18 7.06 25.25
C CYS A 224 8.37 6.69 26.50
N ARG A 225 9.04 6.37 27.61
CA ARG A 225 8.38 6.08 28.90
C ARG A 225 7.63 7.28 29.44
N LYS A 226 8.24 8.47 29.45
CA LYS A 226 7.57 9.73 29.87
C LYS A 226 6.37 10.06 28.97
N ALA A 227 6.48 9.82 27.66
CA ALA A 227 5.42 10.08 26.70
C ALA A 227 4.35 8.97 26.64
N LYS A 228 4.45 7.89 27.43
CA LYS A 228 3.56 6.71 27.41
C LYS A 228 3.38 6.12 25.99
N VAL A 229 4.45 6.08 25.20
CA VAL A 229 4.45 5.53 23.83
C VAL A 229 5.32 4.28 23.72
N ARG A 230 4.94 3.36 22.84
CA ARG A 230 5.69 2.12 22.60
C ARG A 230 7.08 2.44 22.03
N CYS A 231 8.09 1.84 22.63
CA CYS A 231 9.48 2.01 22.25
C CYS A 231 9.94 0.77 21.48
N SER A 232 10.30 0.95 20.20
CA SER A 232 10.88 -0.13 19.38
C SER A 232 12.37 0.13 19.27
N LEU A 233 13.18 -0.69 19.93
CA LEU A 233 14.63 -0.67 19.77
C LEU A 233 14.97 -1.21 18.40
N VAL A 234 15.74 -0.45 17.62
CA VAL A 234 16.26 -0.87 16.33
C VAL A 234 17.78 -0.86 16.47
N PRO A 235 18.49 -1.93 16.13
CA PRO A 235 19.95 -1.91 16.06
C PRO A 235 20.39 -0.73 15.16
N ASP A 236 21.39 0.03 15.60
CA ASP A 236 21.90 1.19 14.85
C ASP A 236 22.47 0.82 13.47
N ASP A 237 22.62 -0.49 13.19
CA ASP A 237 23.03 -1.03 11.89
C ASP A 237 21.89 -1.11 10.86
N TYR A 238 20.66 -0.65 11.17
CA TYR A 238 19.68 -0.41 10.10
C TYR A 238 20.13 0.80 9.29
N PRO A 239 20.58 0.63 8.03
CA PRO A 239 21.09 1.73 7.23
C PRO A 239 20.01 2.79 7.16
N ARG A 240 20.34 3.98 7.69
CA ARG A 240 19.55 5.19 7.49
C ARG A 240 19.38 5.33 5.99
N ARG A 241 18.19 4.99 5.48
CA ARG A 241 17.77 5.14 4.08
C ARG A 241 17.55 6.62 3.76
N SER A 242 18.49 7.46 4.17
CA SER A 242 18.56 8.88 3.88
C SER A 242 19.70 9.08 2.88
N LYS A 243 19.30 9.48 1.67
CA LYS A 243 20.09 9.71 0.47
C LYS A 243 20.36 8.44 -0.34
N ARG A 244 19.57 8.35 -1.41
CA ARG A 244 19.76 7.59 -2.64
C ARG A 244 21.17 7.88 -3.19
N THR A 245 22.21 7.26 -2.64
CA THR A 245 23.50 7.17 -3.32
C THR A 245 23.35 6.10 -4.40
N LYS A 246 23.70 6.54 -5.59
CA LYS A 246 23.74 5.80 -6.85
C LYS A 246 24.70 4.62 -6.68
N VAL A 247 24.17 3.43 -6.42
CA VAL A 247 24.94 2.18 -6.53
C VAL A 247 24.85 1.80 -8.00
N GLU A 248 25.97 1.94 -8.69
CA GLU A 248 26.18 1.41 -10.02
C GLU A 248 26.14 -0.12 -9.94
N SER A 249 25.21 -0.73 -10.66
CA SER A 249 25.29 -2.13 -11.09
C SER A 249 25.41 -2.13 -12.61
N PRO A 250 26.31 -2.94 -13.18
CA PRO A 250 26.60 -2.91 -14.60
C PRO A 250 25.71 -3.91 -15.34
N VAL A 251 24.73 -3.42 -16.09
CA VAL A 251 24.31 -4.08 -17.33
C VAL A 251 23.66 -3.08 -18.27
N ALA A 252 24.05 -3.20 -19.53
CA ALA A 252 23.96 -2.18 -20.54
C ALA A 252 22.56 -1.97 -21.13
N SER A 253 22.43 -0.78 -21.72
CA SER A 253 21.58 -0.46 -22.87
C SER A 253 20.09 -0.27 -22.63
N THR A 254 19.71 0.94 -22.19
CA THR A 254 18.86 1.89 -22.96
C THR A 254 18.59 3.17 -22.14
N SER A 255 19.62 3.95 -21.78
CA SER A 255 19.37 5.23 -21.08
C SER A 255 20.36 6.32 -21.48
N SER A 256 20.15 6.87 -22.67
CA SER A 256 20.57 8.23 -23.00
C SER A 256 19.32 9.08 -23.15
N GLN A 257 18.58 9.28 -22.06
CA GLN A 257 17.78 10.49 -21.98
C GLN A 257 18.78 11.62 -21.81
N THR A 258 18.79 12.51 -22.78
CA THR A 258 19.69 13.66 -22.76
C THR A 258 19.29 14.58 -21.61
N ILE A 259 20.22 15.43 -21.15
CA ILE A 259 19.89 16.44 -20.13
C ILE A 259 18.71 17.31 -20.60
N ASP A 260 18.58 17.50 -21.92
CA ASP A 260 17.49 18.24 -22.56
C ASP A 260 16.13 17.52 -22.40
N ASP A 261 16.10 16.18 -22.45
CA ASP A 261 14.89 15.39 -22.18
C ASP A 261 14.44 15.51 -20.72
N LEU A 262 15.38 15.63 -19.78
CA LEU A 262 15.03 15.86 -18.38
C LEU A 262 14.53 17.29 -18.15
N GLN A 263 15.11 18.28 -18.84
CA GLN A 263 14.66 19.67 -18.75
C GLN A 263 13.24 19.86 -19.32
N THR A 264 12.93 19.23 -20.45
CA THR A 264 11.59 19.24 -21.04
C THR A 264 10.56 18.55 -20.15
N ASN A 265 10.90 17.42 -19.53
CA ASN A 265 10.03 16.75 -18.56
C ASN A 265 9.77 17.61 -17.31
N VAL A 266 10.78 18.34 -16.82
CA VAL A 266 10.61 19.26 -15.68
C VAL A 266 9.72 20.45 -16.07
N GLN A 267 9.88 20.97 -17.29
CA GLN A 267 9.00 22.02 -17.81
C GLN A 267 7.54 21.54 -17.94
N ASP A 268 7.32 20.34 -18.47
CA ASP A 268 5.98 19.73 -18.58
C ASP A 268 5.34 19.49 -17.20
N LEU A 269 6.12 19.05 -16.22
CA LEU A 269 5.62 18.91 -14.85
C LEU A 269 5.24 20.26 -14.24
N ASN A 270 6.05 21.29 -14.47
CA ASN A 270 5.74 22.64 -13.96
C ASN A 270 4.49 23.25 -14.61
N THR A 271 4.26 23.04 -15.91
CA THR A 271 3.02 23.51 -16.57
C THR A 271 1.80 22.75 -16.05
N ARG A 272 1.90 21.44 -15.82
CA ARG A 272 0.82 20.65 -15.22
C ARG A 272 0.51 21.08 -13.79
N ILE A 273 1.53 21.39 -12.98
CA ILE A 273 1.33 21.94 -11.63
C ILE A 273 0.64 23.31 -11.71
N ALA A 274 1.07 24.21 -12.59
CA ALA A 274 0.44 25.52 -12.75
C ALA A 274 -1.05 25.41 -13.15
N LEU A 275 -1.39 24.51 -14.08
CA LEU A 275 -2.78 24.24 -14.46
C LEU A 275 -3.62 23.68 -13.29
N GLN A 276 -3.03 22.81 -12.47
CA GLN A 276 -3.70 22.30 -11.26
C GLN A 276 -3.96 23.42 -10.24
N GLU A 277 -3.02 24.34 -10.06
CA GLU A 277 -3.20 25.50 -9.17
C GLU A 277 -4.29 26.46 -9.67
N GLU A 278 -4.36 26.73 -10.98
CA GLU A 278 -5.44 27.55 -11.56
C GLU A 278 -6.81 26.89 -11.40
N MET A 279 -6.91 25.59 -11.65
CA MET A 279 -8.13 24.83 -11.46
C MET A 279 -8.58 24.85 -9.99
N LEU A 280 -7.65 24.71 -9.04
CA LEU A 280 -7.95 24.84 -7.60
C LEU A 280 -8.44 26.24 -7.24
N ARG A 281 -7.82 27.30 -7.79
CA ARG A 281 -8.28 28.68 -7.59
C ARG A 281 -9.70 28.89 -8.12
N TYR A 282 -10.00 28.36 -9.31
CA TYR A 282 -11.34 28.39 -9.89
C TYR A 282 -12.37 27.69 -8.99
N LEU A 283 -12.05 26.49 -8.50
CA LEU A 283 -12.94 25.74 -7.60
C LEU A 283 -13.19 26.49 -6.28
N ILE A 284 -12.16 27.11 -5.69
CA ILE A 284 -12.31 27.92 -4.47
C ILE A 284 -13.23 29.12 -4.72
N LEU A 285 -13.05 29.84 -5.83
CA LEU A 285 -13.93 30.95 -6.19
C LEU A 285 -15.37 30.49 -6.45
N ARG A 286 -15.56 29.33 -7.09
CA ARG A 286 -16.89 28.77 -7.33
C ARG A 286 -17.58 28.37 -6.02
N VAL A 287 -16.87 27.74 -5.09
CA VAL A 287 -17.41 27.40 -3.76
C VAL A 287 -17.82 28.67 -3.02
N ARG A 288 -16.96 29.69 -2.96
CA ARG A 288 -17.30 30.97 -2.31
C ARG A 288 -18.51 31.65 -2.96
N LYS A 289 -18.66 31.56 -4.28
CA LYS A 289 -19.83 32.10 -4.98
C LYS A 289 -21.10 31.35 -4.57
N LEU A 290 -21.06 30.03 -4.51
CA LEU A 290 -22.20 29.21 -4.08
C LEU A 290 -22.54 29.42 -2.59
N GLU A 291 -21.54 29.58 -1.73
CA GLU A 291 -21.73 29.92 -0.31
C GLU A 291 -22.31 31.33 -0.14
N GLY A 292 -21.92 32.28 -0.99
CA GLY A 292 -22.52 33.62 -1.02
C GLY A 292 -23.97 33.60 -1.49
N GLU A 293 -24.26 32.89 -2.59
CA GLU A 293 -25.63 32.71 -3.11
C GLU A 293 -26.54 32.04 -2.06
N GLN A 294 -26.04 31.03 -1.32
CA GLN A 294 -26.79 30.42 -0.22
C GLN A 294 -27.06 31.39 0.93
N ARG A 295 -26.10 32.26 1.25
CA ARG A 295 -26.27 33.25 2.32
C ARG A 295 -27.28 34.32 1.95
N ASP A 296 -27.25 34.78 0.70
CA ASP A 296 -28.21 35.76 0.19
C ASP A 296 -29.64 35.15 0.14
N GLU A 297 -29.78 33.86 -0.21
CA GLU A 297 -31.04 33.11 -0.12
C GLU A 297 -31.54 32.99 1.34
N GLU A 298 -30.66 32.68 2.30
CA GLU A 298 -31.01 32.61 3.73
C GLU A 298 -31.41 33.98 4.32
N GLU A 299 -30.72 35.08 3.94
CA GLU A 299 -31.07 36.43 4.37
C GLU A 299 -32.38 36.92 3.74
N GLU A 300 -32.68 36.52 2.49
CA GLU A 300 -33.95 36.85 1.83
C GLU A 300 -35.13 36.13 2.54
N GLU A 301 -34.99 34.84 2.88
CA GLU A 301 -35.98 34.08 3.67
C GLU A 301 -36.21 34.69 5.07
N GLU A 302 -35.15 35.09 5.80
CA GLU A 302 -35.28 35.72 7.13
C GLU A 302 -35.99 37.10 7.04
N SER A 303 -35.73 37.85 5.97
CA SER A 303 -36.38 39.15 5.74
C SER A 303 -37.87 39.04 5.40
N GLU A 304 -38.29 37.94 4.75
CA GLU A 304 -39.71 37.67 4.47
C GLU A 304 -40.48 37.33 5.75
N ASP A 305 -39.90 36.52 6.63
CA ASP A 305 -40.50 36.17 7.93
C ASP A 305 -40.68 37.42 8.83
N ASP A 306 -39.69 38.31 8.87
CA ASP A 306 -39.80 39.57 9.59
C ASP A 306 -40.84 40.54 8.97
N ARG A 307 -40.98 40.52 7.64
CA ARG A 307 -42.01 41.31 6.93
C ARG A 307 -43.43 40.81 7.20
N VAL A 308 -43.63 39.50 7.27
CA VAL A 308 -44.90 38.89 7.67
C VAL A 308 -45.23 39.24 9.13
N LYS A 309 -44.23 39.21 10.02
CA LYS A 309 -44.39 39.55 11.44
C LYS A 309 -44.77 41.01 11.67
N TRP A 310 -44.19 41.95 10.91
CA TRP A 310 -44.51 43.39 11.03
C TRP A 310 -45.89 43.78 10.45
N THR A 311 -46.39 43.05 9.46
CA THR A 311 -47.71 43.34 8.86
C THR A 311 -48.86 42.72 9.64
N GLY A 312 -48.62 41.67 10.44
CA GLY A 312 -49.62 41.06 11.33
C GLY A 312 -50.04 41.93 12.52
N ASP A 313 -49.11 42.71 13.10
CA ASP A 313 -49.37 43.44 14.36
C ASP A 313 -50.14 44.77 14.20
N ARG A 314 -50.22 45.32 12.98
CA ARG A 314 -50.89 46.62 12.74
C ARG A 314 -52.41 46.56 12.58
N LYS A 315 -53.02 45.38 12.43
CA LYS A 315 -54.48 45.26 12.26
C LYS A 315 -55.29 45.17 13.57
N GLY A 316 -54.65 45.12 14.74
CA GLY A 316 -55.33 44.86 16.02
C GLY A 316 -55.63 46.06 16.94
N LYS A 317 -55.09 47.26 16.68
CA LYS A 317 -55.26 48.43 17.57
C LYS A 317 -55.96 49.60 16.87
N GLY A 318 -57.17 49.34 16.38
CA GLY A 318 -58.06 50.37 15.84
C GLY A 318 -59.33 50.50 16.68
N ARG A 319 -59.45 51.63 17.38
CA ARG A 319 -60.68 52.25 17.90
C ARG A 319 -61.52 51.48 18.93
N LYS A 320 -61.33 51.86 20.19
CA LYS A 320 -62.44 52.18 21.09
C LYS A 320 -62.36 53.67 21.42
N GLU A 321 -63.12 54.47 20.70
CA GLU A 321 -63.69 55.74 21.17
C GLU A 321 -65.19 55.52 21.30
#